data_AF-A0A2G6TJ93-F1
#
_entry.id   AF-A0A2G6TJ93-F1
#
_cell.length_a   1.000
_cell.length_b   1.000
_cell.length_c   1.000
_cell.angle_alpha   90.00
_cell.angle_beta   90.00
_cell.angle_gamma   90.00
#
_symmetry.space_group_name_H-M   'P 1'
#
loop_
_entity.id
_entity.type
_entity.pdbx_description
1 polymer ?
#
loop_
_entity_poly.entity_id
_entity_poly.type
_entity_poly.pdbx_seq_one_letter_code
_entity_poly.pdbx_strand_id
1 'polypeptide(L)'
;MIQTKRQIIQNRNGSLSKIKVEVRPDDRTETGRKFLVIDWNLDNTENAIFSKYVHWTNEQIDATELYIEDNYAADLVGLTREEREYKKLQIALLIDTQTNLYPDGKTIWGCEPEDWELTT
;
A
#
# COMPACT_ATOMS: atom_id res chain seq x y z
N MET A 1 -5.05 -1.93 -3.57
CA MET A 1 -3.69 -2.01 -4.09
C MET A 1 -3.31 -0.61 -4.53
N ILE A 2 -2.01 -0.35 -4.63
CA ILE A 2 -1.47 0.87 -5.23
C ILE A 2 -0.54 0.48 -6.37
N GLN A 3 -0.29 1.40 -7.29
CA GLN A 3 0.69 1.21 -8.35
C GLN A 3 1.42 2.51 -8.67
N THR A 4 2.55 2.40 -9.35
CA THR A 4 3.20 3.56 -9.94
C THR A 4 2.35 4.08 -11.10
N LYS A 5 2.20 5.39 -11.26
CA LYS A 5 1.44 6.04 -12.36
C LYS A 5 2.04 5.76 -13.73
N ARG A 6 3.36 5.55 -13.77
CA ARG A 6 4.18 5.31 -14.95
C ARG A 6 5.11 4.14 -14.73
N GLN A 7 5.75 3.66 -15.81
CA GLN A 7 6.87 2.75 -15.68
C GLN A 7 8.05 3.47 -15.01
N ILE A 8 8.76 2.74 -14.15
CA ILE A 8 9.94 3.19 -13.42
C ILE A 8 11.11 2.26 -13.72
N ILE A 9 12.33 2.77 -13.59
CA ILE A 9 13.52 1.92 -13.62
C ILE A 9 13.65 1.29 -12.23
N GLN A 10 13.54 -0.03 -12.15
CA GLN A 10 13.70 -0.74 -10.88
C GLN A 10 15.13 -0.59 -10.37
N ASN A 11 15.31 -0.03 -9.16
CA ASN A 11 16.62 0.09 -8.51
C ASN A 11 17.34 -1.26 -8.29
N ARG A 12 16.63 -2.40 -8.35
CA ARG A 12 17.20 -3.73 -8.10
C ARG A 12 17.89 -4.35 -9.30
N ASN A 13 17.33 -4.22 -10.51
CA ASN A 13 17.83 -4.90 -11.71
C ASN A 13 17.88 -4.00 -12.96
N GLY A 14 17.51 -2.71 -12.84
CA GLY A 14 17.51 -1.75 -13.94
C GLY A 14 16.39 -1.95 -14.97
N SER A 15 15.46 -2.87 -14.76
CA SER A 15 14.34 -3.10 -15.69
C SER A 15 13.32 -1.96 -15.61
N LEU A 16 12.80 -1.56 -16.78
CA LEU A 16 11.70 -0.61 -16.87
C LEU A 16 10.39 -1.36 -16.67
N SER A 17 9.62 -0.98 -15.66
CA SER A 17 8.35 -1.66 -15.38
C SER A 17 7.39 -0.83 -14.53
N LYS A 18 6.10 -1.20 -14.57
CA LYS A 18 5.09 -0.64 -13.67
C LYS A 18 5.02 -1.52 -12.41
N ILE A 19 5.19 -0.92 -11.24
CA ILE A 19 5.18 -1.65 -9.96
C ILE A 19 3.80 -1.53 -9.33
N LYS A 20 3.27 -2.65 -8.85
CA LYS A 20 2.05 -2.70 -8.04
C LYS A 20 2.39 -3.22 -6.65
N VAL A 21 1.87 -2.57 -5.62
CA VAL A 21 1.95 -3.04 -4.24
C VAL A 21 0.58 -3.44 -3.75
N GLU A 22 0.51 -4.64 -3.20
CA GLU A 22 -0.69 -5.22 -2.62
C GLU A 22 -0.46 -5.48 -1.14
N VAL A 23 -1.48 -5.19 -0.33
CA VAL A 23 -1.51 -5.56 1.07
C VAL A 23 -2.65 -6.54 1.28
N ARG A 24 -2.35 -7.65 1.95
CA ARG A 24 -3.32 -8.69 2.31
C ARG A 24 -3.33 -8.84 3.83
N PRO A 25 -4.50 -8.91 4.47
CA PRO A 25 -4.56 -9.34 5.85
C PRO A 25 -4.09 -10.79 5.95
N ASP A 26 -3.26 -11.08 6.96
CA ASP A 26 -2.74 -12.43 7.21
C ASP A 26 -3.35 -13.00 8.49
N ASP A 27 -2.92 -12.49 9.65
CA ASP A 27 -3.31 -13.02 10.96
C ASP A 27 -3.68 -11.91 11.96
N ARG A 28 -4.57 -12.23 12.90
CA ARG A 28 -4.90 -11.36 14.04
C ARG A 28 -4.13 -11.81 15.26
N THR A 29 -3.50 -10.86 15.93
CA THR A 29 -2.75 -11.07 17.16
C THR A 29 -3.46 -10.33 18.30
N GLU A 30 -3.16 -10.68 19.56
CA GLU A 30 -3.73 -9.96 20.72
C GLU A 30 -3.41 -8.46 20.70
N THR A 31 -2.26 -8.08 20.14
CA THR A 31 -1.74 -6.72 20.14
C THR A 31 -1.95 -5.97 18.83
N GLY A 32 -2.61 -6.56 17.83
CA GLY A 32 -2.68 -5.97 16.49
C GLY A 32 -2.96 -6.96 15.37
N ARG A 33 -2.58 -6.60 14.14
CA ARG A 33 -2.80 -7.41 12.94
C ARG A 33 -1.52 -7.53 12.13
N LYS A 34 -1.27 -8.73 11.61
CA LYS A 34 -0.23 -8.99 10.61
C LYS A 34 -0.80 -8.81 9.22
N PHE A 35 -0.01 -8.18 8.36
CA PHE A 35 -0.31 -7.98 6.96
C PHE A 35 0.85 -8.50 6.11
N LEU A 36 0.51 -9.14 5.00
CA LEU A 36 1.44 -9.49 3.95
C LEU A 36 1.45 -8.37 2.92
N VAL A 37 2.60 -7.73 2.72
CA VAL A 37 2.84 -6.74 1.67
C VAL A 37 3.59 -7.41 0.53
N ILE A 38 3.08 -7.27 -0.69
CA ILE A 38 3.57 -7.95 -1.89
C ILE A 38 3.81 -6.92 -3.00
N ASP A 39 5.01 -6.94 -3.55
CA ASP A 39 5.40 -6.12 -4.68
C ASP A 39 5.36 -6.96 -5.96
N TRP A 40 4.63 -6.48 -6.96
CA TRP A 40 4.42 -7.14 -8.24
C TRP A 40 5.04 -6.30 -9.37
N ASN A 41 5.60 -7.00 -10.36
CA ASN A 41 5.88 -6.41 -11.65
C ASN A 41 4.62 -6.57 -12.51
N LEU A 42 4.01 -5.49 -12.97
CA LEU A 42 2.81 -5.60 -13.82
C LEU A 42 3.12 -6.12 -15.23
N ASP A 43 4.36 -6.03 -15.68
CA ASP A 43 4.79 -6.60 -16.96
C ASP A 43 5.04 -8.12 -16.85
N ASN A 44 5.16 -8.66 -15.63
CA ASN A 44 5.20 -10.09 -15.34
C ASN A 44 4.63 -10.39 -13.95
N THR A 45 3.33 -10.68 -13.90
CA THR A 45 2.59 -10.91 -12.67
C THR A 45 2.64 -12.35 -12.16
N GLU A 46 3.35 -13.26 -12.84
CA GLU A 46 3.42 -14.68 -12.44
C GLU A 46 4.16 -14.86 -11.12
N ASN A 47 5.12 -13.98 -10.81
CA ASN A 47 5.91 -14.05 -9.59
C ASN A 47 5.98 -12.69 -8.90
N ALA A 48 5.81 -12.68 -7.59
CA ALA A 48 6.07 -11.50 -6.78
C ALA A 48 7.56 -11.14 -6.86
N ILE A 49 7.88 -9.86 -7.00
CA ILE A 49 9.26 -9.38 -6.97
C ILE A 49 9.81 -9.44 -5.54
N PHE A 50 8.93 -9.15 -4.57
CA PHE A 50 9.26 -9.11 -3.16
C PHE A 50 8.00 -9.29 -2.33
N SER A 51 8.15 -9.87 -1.14
CA SER A 51 7.08 -9.89 -0.15
C SER A 51 7.67 -9.80 1.27
N LYS A 52 6.91 -9.19 2.17
CA LYS A 52 7.26 -9.12 3.60
C LYS A 52 6.02 -9.11 4.47
N TYR A 53 6.16 -9.62 5.69
CA TYR A 53 5.16 -9.42 6.73
C TYR A 53 5.43 -8.14 7.50
N VAL A 54 4.38 -7.38 7.77
CA VAL A 54 4.40 -6.22 8.66
C VAL A 54 3.35 -6.43 9.76
N HIS A 55 3.64 -5.93 10.96
CA HIS A 55 2.70 -5.96 12.07
C HIS A 55 2.32 -4.52 12.42
N TRP A 56 1.02 -4.27 12.54
CA TRP A 56 0.48 -3.01 13.01
C TRP A 56 -0.27 -3.26 14.31
N THR A 57 -0.01 -2.42 15.30
CA THR A 57 -0.71 -2.43 16.59
C THR A 57 -2.16 -2.00 16.43
N ASN A 58 -3.02 -2.36 17.39
CA ASN A 58 -4.41 -1.90 17.40
C ASN A 58 -4.49 -0.36 17.42
N GLU A 59 -3.63 0.32 18.21
CA GLU A 59 -3.64 1.78 18.23
C GLU A 59 -3.27 2.42 16.88
N GLN A 60 -2.30 1.83 16.16
CA GLN A 60 -1.94 2.30 14.82
C GLN A 60 -3.08 2.11 13.81
N ILE A 61 -3.78 0.97 13.90
CA ILE A 61 -4.92 0.68 13.03
C ILE A 61 -6.04 1.68 13.32
N ASP A 62 -6.43 1.85 14.58
CA ASP A 62 -7.52 2.75 14.97
C ASP A 62 -7.23 4.22 14.58
N ALA A 63 -6.00 4.69 14.82
CA ALA A 63 -5.59 6.05 14.45
C ALA A 63 -5.61 6.25 12.92
N THR A 64 -5.15 5.26 12.16
CA THR A 64 -5.15 5.33 10.69
C THR A 64 -6.58 5.28 10.14
N GLU A 65 -7.44 4.44 10.70
CA GLU A 65 -8.83 4.35 10.29
C GLU A 65 -9.58 5.65 10.54
N LEU A 66 -9.38 6.28 11.71
CA LEU A 66 -9.98 7.58 12.03
C LEU A 66 -9.52 8.64 11.03
N TYR A 67 -8.22 8.74 10.76
CA TYR A 67 -7.68 9.68 9.79
C TYR A 67 -8.28 9.46 8.39
N ILE A 68 -8.45 8.20 7.96
CA ILE A 68 -9.04 7.88 6.66
C ILE A 68 -10.52 8.26 6.60
N GLU A 69 -11.30 7.95 7.64
CA GLU A 69 -12.70 8.34 7.69
C GLU A 69 -12.87 9.87 7.69
N ASP A 70 -11.96 10.63 8.31
CA ASP A 70 -12.02 12.09 8.34
C ASP A 70 -11.59 12.76 7.01
N ASN A 71 -10.60 12.20 6.31
CA ASN A 71 -9.98 12.84 5.14
C ASN A 71 -10.41 12.23 3.80
N TYR A 72 -10.89 10.99 3.80
CA TYR A 72 -11.30 10.23 2.61
C TYR A 72 -12.74 9.75 2.71
N ALA A 73 -13.58 10.39 3.54
CA ALA A 73 -14.99 10.04 3.73
C ALA A 73 -15.74 9.83 2.41
N ALA A 74 -15.50 10.72 1.44
CA ALA A 74 -16.14 10.69 0.12
C ALA A 74 -15.80 9.42 -0.68
N ASP A 75 -14.59 8.88 -0.54
CA ASP A 75 -14.16 7.64 -1.19
C ASP A 75 -14.78 6.38 -0.56
N LEU A 76 -15.45 6.52 0.59
CA LEU A 76 -16.06 5.44 1.34
C LEU A 76 -17.60 5.41 1.26
N VAL A 77 -18.21 6.39 0.59
CA VAL A 77 -19.68 6.50 0.46
C VAL A 77 -20.21 5.44 -0.49
N GLY A 78 -21.33 4.82 -0.12
CA GLY A 78 -22.03 3.83 -0.96
C GLY A 78 -21.39 2.45 -1.00
N LEU A 79 -20.20 2.29 -0.41
CA LEU A 79 -19.53 1.00 -0.25
C LEU A 79 -20.18 0.18 0.86
N THR A 80 -20.28 -1.13 0.66
CA THR A 80 -20.61 -2.10 1.71
C THR A 80 -19.52 -2.14 2.78
N ARG A 81 -19.81 -2.75 3.93
CA ARG A 81 -18.82 -2.88 5.01
C ARG A 81 -17.50 -3.51 4.54
N GLU A 82 -17.58 -4.61 3.78
CA GLU A 82 -16.40 -5.33 3.29
C GLU A 82 -15.61 -4.48 2.29
N GLU A 83 -16.31 -3.81 1.37
CA GLU A 83 -15.67 -2.88 0.43
C GLU A 83 -15.02 -1.69 1.14
N ARG A 84 -15.64 -1.15 2.20
CA ARG A 84 -15.05 -0.09 3.03
C ARG A 84 -13.79 -0.58 3.73
N GLU A 85 -13.82 -1.75 4.36
CA GLU A 85 -12.65 -2.34 5.02
C GLU A 85 -11.50 -2.55 4.01
N TYR A 86 -11.80 -3.07 2.82
CA TYR A 86 -10.81 -3.23 1.77
C TYR A 86 -10.28 -1.88 1.28
N LYS A 87 -11.16 -0.91 0.98
CA LYS A 87 -10.79 0.43 0.49
C LYS A 87 -9.91 1.18 1.48
N LYS A 88 -10.25 1.16 2.78
CA LYS A 88 -9.41 1.73 3.84
C LYS A 88 -8.01 1.13 3.84
N LEU A 89 -7.89 -0.19 3.68
CA LEU A 89 -6.60 -0.86 3.62
C LEU A 89 -5.76 -0.39 2.41
N GLN A 90 -6.40 -0.16 1.25
CA GLN A 90 -5.71 0.39 0.09
C GLN A 90 -5.24 1.83 0.31
N ILE A 91 -6.09 2.67 0.93
CA ILE A 91 -5.77 4.07 1.26
C ILE A 91 -4.63 4.11 2.29
N ALA A 92 -4.69 3.27 3.33
CA ALA A 92 -3.63 3.15 4.34
C ALA A 92 -2.29 2.78 3.69
N LEU A 93 -2.28 1.83 2.75
CA LEU A 93 -1.07 1.47 1.99
C LEU A 93 -0.53 2.65 1.17
N LEU A 94 -1.40 3.43 0.54
CA LEU A 94 -0.97 4.62 -0.21
C LEU A 94 -0.32 5.65 0.73
N ILE A 95 -0.99 5.97 1.85
CA ILE A 95 -0.49 6.93 2.85
C ILE A 95 0.87 6.48 3.38
N ASP A 96 1.00 5.21 3.80
CA ASP A 96 2.28 4.67 4.29
C ASP A 96 3.37 4.79 3.23
N THR A 97 3.08 4.42 1.98
CA THR A 97 4.04 4.51 0.87
C THR A 97 4.49 5.95 0.59
N GLN A 98 3.60 6.93 0.75
CA GLN A 98 3.87 8.34 0.47
C GLN A 98 4.50 9.10 1.65
N THR A 99 4.48 8.54 2.85
CA THR A 99 4.95 9.22 4.07
C THR A 99 6.13 8.53 4.75
N ASN A 100 6.27 7.21 4.58
CA ASN A 100 7.39 6.43 5.11
C ASN A 100 8.58 6.48 4.13
N LEU A 101 9.20 7.66 4.03
CA LEU A 101 10.26 7.96 3.07
C LEU A 101 11.64 7.56 3.59
N TYR A 102 12.51 7.16 2.66
CA TYR A 102 13.94 7.05 2.94
C TYR A 102 14.56 8.44 3.19
N PRO A 103 15.78 8.51 3.77
CA PRO A 103 16.43 9.79 4.05
C PRO A 103 16.64 10.71 2.84
N ASP A 104 16.64 10.15 1.62
CA ASP A 104 16.73 10.89 0.35
C ASP A 104 15.38 11.40 -0.16
N GLY A 105 14.31 11.23 0.61
CA GLY A 105 12.95 11.63 0.27
C GLY A 105 12.24 10.67 -0.68
N LYS A 106 12.87 9.56 -1.06
CA LYS A 106 12.27 8.58 -1.98
C LYS A 106 11.40 7.58 -1.23
N THR A 107 10.39 7.08 -1.92
CA THR A 107 9.61 5.93 -1.48
C THR A 107 10.37 4.62 -1.77
N ILE A 108 9.72 3.50 -1.48
CA ILE A 108 10.09 2.20 -2.07
C ILE A 108 10.28 2.31 -3.59
N TRP A 109 11.18 1.48 -4.13
CA TRP A 109 11.56 1.47 -5.55
C TRP A 109 12.20 2.76 -6.10
N GLY A 110 12.57 3.71 -5.23
CA GLY A 110 13.25 4.95 -5.65
C GLY A 110 12.34 5.98 -6.29
N CYS A 111 11.03 5.85 -6.09
CA CYS A 111 10.03 6.76 -6.65
C CYS A 111 9.83 8.00 -5.76
N GLU A 112 9.18 9.01 -6.33
CA GLU A 112 8.62 10.11 -5.55
C GLU A 112 7.27 9.71 -4.94
N PRO A 113 6.83 10.33 -3.82
CA PRO A 113 5.51 10.07 -3.24
C PRO A 113 4.36 10.21 -4.26
N GLU A 114 4.45 11.22 -5.12
CA GLU A 114 3.45 11.52 -6.14
C GLU A 114 3.44 10.55 -7.32
N ASP A 115 4.43 9.66 -7.45
CA ASP A 115 4.42 8.63 -8.49
C ASP A 115 3.41 7.50 -8.19
N TRP A 116 2.79 7.46 -7.01
CA TRP A 116 1.86 6.39 -6.59
C TRP A 116 0.38 6.78 -6.74
N GLU A 117 -0.45 5.80 -7.05
CA GLU A 117 -1.90 5.94 -7.16
C GLU A 117 -2.65 4.70 -6.66
N LEU A 118 -3.91 4.88 -6.25
CA LEU A 118 -4.82 3.77 -6.00
C LEU A 118 -5.15 3.07 -7.32
N THR A 119 -5.23 1.74 -7.29
CA THR A 119 -5.80 0.97 -8.40
C THR A 119 -7.32 1.02 -8.32
N THR A 120 -7.98 1.33 -9.44
CA THR A 120 -9.42 1.13 -9.63
C THR A 120 -9.78 -0.35 -9.67
#